data_AF-R1EFC3-F1
#
_entry.id   AF-R1EFC3-F1
#
_cell.length_a   1.000
_cell.length_b   1.000
_cell.length_c   1.000
_cell.angle_alpha   90.00
_cell.angle_beta   90.00
_cell.angle_gamma   90.00
#
_symmetry.space_group_name_H-M   'P 1'
#
loop_
_entity.id
_entity.type
_entity.pdbx_description
1 polymer ?
#
loop_
_entity_poly.entity_id
_entity_poly.type
_entity_poly.pdbx_seq_one_letter_code
_entity_poly.pdbx_strand_id
1 'polypeptide(L)'
;MDIDDILAEVSRDSPAQQHEQAARDLQELTRLWVAERVAPEVLPYPDALVERILDRIRRQIELVEEQTGNMDPKTNFRLILYQTELERFKFLVRSFLRARIAKTEDGMSDGDKR
;
A
#
# COMPACT_ATOMS: atom_id res chain seq x y z
N MET A 1 -33.46 -12.27 -1.52
CA MET A 1 -32.10 -12.29 -2.10
C MET A 1 -32.31 -12.06 -3.58
N ASP A 2 -32.09 -10.82 -4.00
CA ASP A 2 -32.31 -10.39 -5.39
C ASP A 2 -31.15 -10.88 -6.27
N ILE A 3 -31.38 -11.05 -7.56
CA ILE A 3 -30.31 -11.37 -8.52
C ILE A 3 -29.23 -10.28 -8.49
N ASP A 4 -29.64 -9.03 -8.26
CA ASP A 4 -28.73 -7.90 -8.11
C ASP A 4 -27.80 -8.02 -6.89
N ASP A 5 -28.27 -8.59 -5.77
CA ASP A 5 -27.44 -8.85 -4.59
C ASP A 5 -26.36 -9.90 -4.89
N ILE A 6 -26.72 -10.95 -5.62
CA ILE A 6 -25.83 -12.06 -6.00
C ILE A 6 -24.78 -11.57 -7.01
N LEU A 7 -25.19 -10.77 -8.01
CA LEU A 7 -24.27 -10.19 -8.99
C LEU A 7 -23.31 -9.19 -8.33
N ALA A 8 -23.78 -8.43 -7.34
CA ALA A 8 -22.92 -7.54 -6.56
C ALA A 8 -21.90 -8.33 -5.72
N GLU A 9 -22.28 -9.43 -5.07
CA GLU A 9 -21.35 -10.30 -4.34
C GLU A 9 -20.31 -10.94 -5.24
N VAL A 10 -20.71 -11.48 -6.40
CA VAL A 10 -19.77 -12.09 -7.37
C VAL A 10 -18.80 -11.06 -7.96
N SER A 11 -19.25 -9.81 -8.11
CA SER A 11 -18.40 -8.74 -8.64
C SER A 11 -17.33 -8.27 -7.65
N ARG A 12 -17.58 -8.37 -6.32
CA ARG A 12 -16.67 -7.96 -5.23
C ARG A 12 -15.28 -8.56 -5.32
N ASP A 13 -15.19 -9.80 -5.80
CA ASP A 13 -13.92 -10.53 -5.92
C ASP A 13 -13.31 -10.48 -7.33
N SER A 14 -13.86 -9.65 -8.22
CA SER A 14 -13.30 -9.51 -9.56
C SER A 14 -11.90 -8.84 -9.53
N PRO A 15 -10.96 -9.27 -10.38
CA PRO A 15 -9.63 -8.64 -10.47
C PRO A 15 -9.69 -7.14 -10.77
N ALA A 16 -10.70 -6.69 -11.51
CA ALA A 16 -10.91 -5.28 -11.83
C ALA A 16 -11.19 -4.45 -10.56
N GLN A 17 -12.06 -4.92 -9.68
CA GLN A 17 -12.36 -4.22 -8.43
C GLN A 17 -11.19 -4.24 -7.45
N GLN A 18 -10.45 -5.35 -7.39
CA GLN A 18 -9.24 -5.43 -6.57
C GLN A 18 -8.16 -4.45 -7.03
N HIS A 19 -8.02 -4.23 -8.34
CA HIS A 19 -7.13 -3.20 -8.90
C HIS A 19 -7.63 -1.79 -8.62
N GLU A 20 -8.94 -1.53 -8.74
CA GLU A 20 -9.51 -0.23 -8.42
C GLU A 20 -9.31 0.12 -6.94
N GLN A 21 -9.52 -0.84 -6.04
CA GLN A 21 -9.25 -0.66 -4.61
C GLN A 21 -7.75 -0.39 -4.36
N ALA A 22 -6.84 -1.07 -5.06
CA ALA A 22 -5.41 -0.82 -4.95
C ALA A 22 -5.05 0.63 -5.34
N ALA A 23 -5.64 1.14 -6.43
CA ALA A 23 -5.42 2.50 -6.89
C ALA A 23 -5.95 3.53 -5.88
N ARG A 24 -7.13 3.28 -5.30
CA ARG A 24 -7.72 4.11 -4.24
C ARG A 24 -6.84 4.13 -2.98
N ASP A 25 -6.41 2.96 -2.51
CA ASP A 25 -5.54 2.82 -1.34
C ASP A 25 -4.22 3.58 -1.55
N LEU A 26 -3.65 3.50 -2.75
CA LEU A 26 -2.41 4.18 -3.11
C LEU A 26 -2.57 5.70 -3.17
N GLN A 27 -3.69 6.19 -3.72
CA GLN A 27 -4.02 7.61 -3.74
C GLN A 27 -4.21 8.15 -2.31
N GLU A 28 -4.91 7.39 -1.47
CA GLU A 28 -5.13 7.75 -0.06
C GLU A 28 -3.82 7.80 0.71
N LEU A 29 -2.98 6.76 0.60
CA LEU A 29 -1.66 6.74 1.24
C LEU A 29 -0.77 7.89 0.74
N THR A 30 -0.84 8.22 -0.55
CA THR A 30 -0.08 9.35 -1.12
C THR A 30 -0.52 10.67 -0.48
N ARG A 31 -1.83 10.88 -0.32
CA ARG A 31 -2.36 12.08 0.34
C ARG A 31 -1.92 12.15 1.79
N LEU A 32 -2.01 11.05 2.53
CA LEU A 32 -1.56 10.98 3.93
C LEU A 32 -0.05 11.19 4.06
N TRP A 33 0.74 10.65 3.13
CA TRP A 33 2.18 10.89 3.06
C TRP A 33 2.53 12.36 2.83
N VAL A 34 1.84 13.04 1.90
CA VAL A 34 2.03 14.49 1.69
C VAL A 34 1.63 15.26 2.93
N ALA A 35 0.45 14.97 3.51
CA ALA A 35 -0.05 15.63 4.71
C ALA A 35 0.90 15.44 5.90
N GLU A 36 1.42 14.23 6.09
CA GLU A 36 2.41 13.92 7.12
C GLU A 36 3.66 14.78 6.92
N ARG A 37 4.20 14.90 5.71
CA ARG A 37 5.43 15.68 5.49
C ARG A 37 5.29 17.18 5.77
N VAL A 38 4.09 17.74 5.69
CA VAL A 38 3.84 19.18 5.88
C VAL A 38 3.29 19.52 7.27
N ALA A 39 2.78 18.53 8.01
CA ALA A 39 2.28 18.74 9.36
C ALA A 39 3.44 18.94 10.36
N PRO A 40 3.32 19.87 11.33
CA PRO A 40 4.37 20.12 12.32
C PRO A 40 4.52 18.98 13.34
N GLU A 41 3.43 18.26 13.61
CA GLU A 41 3.36 17.14 14.54
C GLU A 41 2.94 15.86 13.81
N VAL A 42 3.07 14.72 14.49
CA VAL A 42 2.68 13.42 13.93
C VAL A 42 1.16 13.32 13.81
N LEU A 43 0.66 12.95 12.64
CA LEU A 43 -0.80 12.80 12.42
C LEU A 43 -1.32 11.47 12.98
N PRO A 44 -2.64 11.28 13.14
CA PRO A 44 -3.21 9.97 13.48
C PRO A 44 -2.76 8.88 12.51
N TYR A 45 -2.41 7.71 13.04
CA TYR A 45 -1.96 6.60 12.21
C TYR A 45 -3.16 5.93 11.51
N PRO A 46 -3.11 5.72 10.18
CA PRO A 46 -4.22 5.13 9.44
C PRO A 46 -4.13 3.59 9.44
N ASP A 47 -4.38 2.94 10.59
CA ASP A 47 -4.19 1.50 10.81
C ASP A 47 -4.79 0.63 9.69
N ALA A 48 -6.10 0.76 9.45
CA ALA A 48 -6.82 -0.09 8.51
C ALA A 48 -6.33 0.04 7.05
N LEU A 49 -5.86 1.24 6.66
CA LEU A 49 -5.30 1.47 5.33
C LEU A 49 -3.91 0.83 5.23
N VAL A 50 -3.05 1.06 6.21
CA VAL A 50 -1.67 0.54 6.18
C VAL A 50 -1.66 -0.99 6.28
N GLU A 51 -2.49 -1.57 7.14
CA GLU A 51 -2.64 -3.03 7.21
C GLU A 51 -3.06 -3.62 5.86
N ARG A 52 -4.07 -3.04 5.20
CA ARG A 52 -4.54 -3.49 3.89
C ARG A 52 -3.46 -3.36 2.80
N ILE A 53 -2.69 -2.28 2.81
CA ILE A 53 -1.59 -2.07 1.86
C ILE A 53 -0.45 -3.07 2.12
N LEU A 54 -0.06 -3.27 3.39
CA LEU A 54 0.99 -4.21 3.76
C LEU A 54 0.62 -5.65 3.41
N ASP A 55 -0.64 -6.04 3.63
CA ASP A 55 -1.13 -7.36 3.26
C ASP A 55 -1.11 -7.55 1.73
N ARG A 56 -1.52 -6.53 0.96
CA ARG A 56 -1.39 -6.55 -0.51
C ARG A 56 0.06 -6.68 -0.96
N ILE A 57 0.99 -5.94 -0.35
CA ILE A 57 2.42 -6.04 -0.64
C ILE A 57 2.93 -7.47 -0.40
N ARG A 58 2.55 -8.12 0.71
CA ARG A 58 2.94 -9.50 1.01
C ARG A 58 2.47 -10.47 -0.08
N ARG A 59 1.18 -10.43 -0.43
CA ARG A 59 0.61 -11.28 -1.50
C ARG A 59 1.27 -11.04 -2.86
N GLN A 60 1.61 -9.79 -3.19
CA GLN A 60 2.31 -9.47 -4.44
C GLN A 60 3.75 -9.96 -4.45
N ILE A 61 4.45 -9.99 -3.30
CA ILE A 61 5.78 -10.60 -3.19
C ILE A 61 5.69 -12.09 -3.50
N GLU A 62 4.77 -12.80 -2.84
CA GLU A 62 4.55 -14.24 -3.06
C GLU A 62 4.26 -14.56 -4.54
N LEU A 63 3.39 -13.77 -5.18
CA LEU A 63 3.07 -13.91 -6.60
C LEU A 63 4.30 -13.70 -7.50
N VAL A 64 5.10 -12.66 -7.24
CA VAL A 64 6.31 -12.37 -8.01
C VAL A 64 7.34 -13.49 -7.86
N GLU A 65 7.50 -14.03 -6.66
CA GLU A 65 8.42 -15.13 -6.37
C GLU A 65 7.99 -16.41 -7.11
N GLU A 66 6.70 -16.77 -7.07
CA GLU A 66 6.14 -17.92 -7.79
C GLU A 66 6.33 -17.78 -9.31
N GLN A 67 6.05 -16.59 -9.87
CA GLN A 67 6.16 -16.34 -11.30
C GLN A 67 7.61 -16.29 -11.80
N THR A 68 8.54 -15.85 -10.96
CA THR A 68 9.98 -15.84 -11.30
C THR A 68 10.53 -17.26 -11.45
N GLY A 69 9.98 -18.23 -10.72
CA GLY A 69 10.38 -19.65 -10.86
C GLY A 69 9.98 -20.31 -12.18
N ASN A 70 8.98 -19.77 -12.89
CA ASN A 70 8.34 -20.43 -14.04
C ASN A 70 8.81 -19.95 -15.43
N MET A 71 9.78 -19.03 -15.53
CA MET A 71 10.60 -18.66 -16.72
C MET A 71 9.96 -18.66 -18.14
N ASP A 72 8.64 -18.45 -18.29
CA ASP A 72 7.99 -18.27 -19.60
C ASP A 72 8.28 -16.86 -20.15
N PRO A 73 8.85 -16.70 -21.36
CA PRO A 73 9.14 -15.40 -21.97
C PRO A 73 7.96 -14.41 -22.02
N LYS A 74 6.71 -14.88 -22.12
CA LYS A 74 5.51 -14.00 -22.08
C LYS A 74 5.25 -13.44 -20.68
N THR A 75 5.75 -14.10 -19.64
CA THR A 75 5.64 -13.68 -18.24
C THR A 75 6.60 -12.53 -17.93
N ASN A 76 7.71 -12.39 -18.65
CA ASN A 76 8.75 -11.39 -18.36
C ASN A 76 8.25 -9.93 -18.31
N PHE A 77 7.48 -9.47 -19.31
CA PHE A 77 7.01 -8.08 -19.31
C PHE A 77 5.99 -7.83 -18.20
N ARG A 78 5.08 -8.78 -17.97
CA ARG A 78 4.08 -8.68 -16.90
C ARG A 78 4.74 -8.70 -15.51
N LEU A 79 5.76 -9.54 -15.35
CA LEU A 79 6.54 -9.63 -14.12
C LEU A 79 7.28 -8.31 -13.83
N ILE A 80 7.86 -7.69 -14.85
CA ILE A 80 8.48 -6.35 -14.72
C ILE A 80 7.45 -5.31 -14.24
N LEU A 81 6.24 -5.31 -14.80
CA LEU A 81 5.18 -4.40 -14.36
C LEU A 81 4.79 -4.64 -12.89
N TYR A 82 4.59 -5.90 -12.48
CA TYR A 82 4.28 -6.23 -11.09
C TYR A 82 5.40 -5.84 -10.13
N GLN A 83 6.65 -6.13 -10.47
CA GLN A 83 7.81 -5.75 -9.67
C GLN A 83 7.95 -4.22 -9.54
N THR A 84 7.74 -3.48 -10.64
CA THR A 84 7.82 -2.01 -10.64
C THR A 84 6.74 -1.40 -9.73
N GLU A 85 5.50 -1.87 -9.85
CA GLU A 85 4.41 -1.37 -9.03
C GLU A 85 4.59 -1.76 -7.55
N LEU A 86 5.07 -2.97 -7.27
CA LEU A 86 5.42 -3.41 -5.93
C LEU A 86 6.47 -2.49 -5.28
N GLU A 87 7.52 -2.10 -6.00
CA GLU A 87 8.52 -1.18 -5.46
C GLU A 87 7.97 0.23 -5.25
N ARG A 88 7.01 0.68 -6.06
CA ARG A 88 6.31 1.96 -5.84
C ARG A 88 5.54 1.96 -4.53
N PHE A 89 4.78 0.88 -4.25
CA PHE A 89 4.08 0.73 -2.97
C PHE A 89 5.06 0.67 -1.79
N LYS A 90 6.10 -0.17 -1.87
CA LYS A 90 7.10 -0.27 -0.80
C LYS A 90 7.81 1.06 -0.56
N PHE A 91 8.17 1.79 -1.61
CA PHE A 91 8.77 3.12 -1.49
C PHE A 91 7.87 4.07 -0.70
N LEU A 92 6.59 4.15 -1.07
CA LEU A 92 5.66 5.08 -0.44
C LEU A 92 5.45 4.74 1.04
N VAL A 93 5.24 3.46 1.37
CA VAL A 93 5.10 3.00 2.76
C VAL A 93 6.36 3.32 3.57
N ARG A 94 7.55 2.98 3.05
CA ARG A 94 8.83 3.30 3.73
C ARG A 94 9.00 4.80 3.94
N SER A 95 8.66 5.62 2.94
CA SER A 95 8.80 7.08 3.03
C SER A 95 7.81 7.67 4.05
N PHE A 96 6.57 7.18 4.08
CA PHE A 96 5.56 7.57 5.07
C PHE A 96 5.99 7.26 6.50
N LEU A 97 6.41 6.02 6.77
CA LEU A 97 6.84 5.62 8.11
C LEU A 97 8.09 6.37 8.57
N ARG A 98 9.07 6.60 7.69
CA ARG A 98 10.25 7.40 8.01
C ARG A 98 9.91 8.83 8.41
N ALA A 99 8.98 9.48 7.69
CA ALA A 99 8.54 10.83 8.03
C ALA A 99 7.90 10.89 9.42
N ARG A 100 7.12 9.87 9.80
CA ARG A 100 6.50 9.78 11.13
C ARG A 100 7.50 9.52 12.25
N ILE A 101 8.43 8.59 12.04
CA ILE A 101 9.47 8.25 13.02
C ILE A 101 10.33 9.48 13.33
N ALA A 102 10.78 10.20 12.30
CA ALA A 102 11.59 11.42 12.48
C ALA A 102 10.90 12.44 13.40
N LYS A 103 9.60 12.69 13.21
CA LYS A 103 8.84 13.60 14.09
C LYS A 103 8.67 13.09 15.51
N THR A 104 8.54 11.78 15.68
CA THR A 104 8.38 11.17 17.01
C THR A 104 9.70 11.24 17.77
N GLU A 105 10.82 11.05 17.09
CA GLU A 105 12.17 11.22 17.65
C GLU A 105 12.46 12.69 18.00
N ASP A 106 12.13 13.64 17.11
CA ASP A 106 12.29 15.07 17.35
C ASP A 106 11.43 15.56 18.53
N GLY A 107 10.17 15.12 18.60
CA GLY A 107 9.27 15.45 19.71
C GLY A 107 9.72 14.90 21.07
N MET A 108 10.42 13.76 21.08
CA MET A 108 11.02 13.19 22.30
C MET A 108 12.19 14.03 22.84
N SER A 109 12.99 14.63 21.95
CA SER A 109 14.13 15.48 22.31
C SER A 109 13.73 16.78 23.01
N ASP A 110 12.54 17.33 22.69
CA ASP A 110 12.05 18.56 23.31
C ASP A 110 11.37 18.32 24.68
N GLY A 111 10.90 17.09 24.93
CA GLY A 111 10.33 16.67 26.22
C GLY A 111 11.37 16.42 27.33
N ASP A 112 12.60 16.06 26.99
CA ASP A 112 13.69 15.76 27.93
C ASP A 112 14.41 17.01 28.47
N LYS A 113 14.09 18.20 27.93
CA LYS A 113 14.67 19.49 28.34
C LYS A 113 13.80 20.28 29.32
N ARG A 114 12.71 19.71 29.84
CA ARG A 114 11.77 20.38 30.77
C ARG A 114 11.79 19.75 32.16
#